data_AF-A0A3C0Q2X2-F1
#
_entry.id   AF-A0A3C0Q2X2-F1
#
_cell.length_a   1.000
_cell.length_b   1.000
_cell.length_c   1.000
_cell.angle_alpha   90.00
_cell.angle_beta   90.00
_cell.angle_gamma   90.00
#
_symmetry.space_group_name_H-M   'P 1'
#
loop_
_entity.id
_entity.type
_entity.pdbx_description
1 polymer ?
#
loop_
_entity_poly.entity_id
_entity_poly.type
_entity_poly.pdbx_seq_one_letter_code
_entity_poly.pdbx_strand_id
1 'polypeptide(L)'
;MISSKQIKAARALLDWTQSELADVSGLHLNAINKIENDTGEARLSSLSAIKAACENAGIKFRGQKGVELREDVFETIRIEGKEFLSRMIDDILISFQHKEDQLLCCNPDEKMFNSFDPAQAERYYSRMKHVGFNERVLTCAGYKAFAHHSENYRWLSPDILGKIAYTVYQDRVAFTNWNLRETLIIRNKPLSETFRGQFEFLWTNANRF
;
A
#
# COMPACT_ATOMS: atom_id res chain seq x y z
N MET A 1 24.07 4.09 -6.56
CA MET A 1 23.29 4.33 -7.80
C MET A 1 23.09 2.98 -8.48
N ILE A 2 21.88 2.66 -8.94
CA ILE A 2 21.62 1.40 -9.66
C ILE A 2 22.00 1.55 -11.13
N SER A 3 22.49 0.47 -11.76
CA SER A 3 22.89 0.46 -13.17
C SER A 3 21.77 0.00 -14.12
N SER A 4 21.88 0.32 -15.41
CA SER A 4 20.97 -0.19 -16.47
C SER A 4 20.85 -1.72 -16.46
N LYS A 5 21.97 -2.42 -16.24
CA LYS A 5 22.02 -3.88 -16.10
C LYS A 5 21.23 -4.38 -14.88
N GLN A 6 21.34 -3.70 -13.74
CA GLN A 6 20.56 -4.04 -12.55
C GLN A 6 19.06 -3.77 -12.77
N ILE A 7 18.69 -2.70 -13.47
CA ILE A 7 17.30 -2.40 -13.82
C ILE A 7 16.72 -3.51 -14.70
N LYS A 8 17.42 -3.88 -15.77
CA LYS A 8 17.03 -4.99 -16.66
C LYS A 8 16.88 -6.32 -15.90
N ALA A 9 17.82 -6.64 -15.01
CA ALA A 9 17.79 -7.86 -14.21
C ALA A 9 16.62 -7.87 -13.21
N ALA A 10 16.38 -6.75 -12.52
CA ALA A 10 15.24 -6.58 -11.62
C ALA A 10 13.92 -6.77 -12.35
N ARG A 11 13.78 -6.14 -13.51
CA ARG A 11 12.61 -6.27 -14.36
C ARG A 11 12.38 -7.71 -14.82
N ALA A 12 13.43 -8.42 -15.22
CA ALA A 12 13.35 -9.83 -15.60
C ALA A 12 12.95 -10.74 -14.42
N LEU A 13 13.47 -10.49 -13.23
CA LEU A 13 13.09 -11.25 -12.02
C LEU A 13 11.63 -11.04 -11.61
N LEU A 14 11.07 -9.87 -11.92
CA LEU A 14 9.67 -9.51 -11.65
C LEU A 14 8.72 -9.88 -12.79
N ASP A 15 9.23 -10.45 -13.88
CA ASP A 15 8.51 -10.71 -15.12
C ASP A 15 7.79 -9.47 -15.70
N TRP A 16 8.41 -8.29 -15.54
CA TRP A 16 7.86 -7.01 -15.99
C TRP A 16 8.30 -6.66 -17.42
N THR A 17 7.42 -5.98 -18.14
CA THR A 17 7.70 -5.24 -19.36
C THR A 17 8.25 -3.84 -19.04
N GLN A 18 8.84 -3.17 -20.03
CA GLN A 18 9.30 -1.79 -19.85
C GLN A 18 8.13 -0.82 -19.60
N SER A 19 6.94 -1.13 -20.11
CA SER A 19 5.71 -0.36 -19.86
C SER A 19 5.29 -0.49 -18.40
N GLU A 20 5.23 -1.70 -17.86
CA GLU A 20 4.87 -1.92 -16.46
C GLU A 20 5.86 -1.21 -15.52
N LEU A 21 7.16 -1.29 -15.80
CA LEU A 21 8.16 -0.53 -15.01
C LEU A 21 7.93 0.99 -15.11
N ALA A 22 7.54 1.50 -16.28
CA ALA A 22 7.24 2.92 -16.46
C ALA A 22 6.03 3.33 -15.59
N ASP A 23 4.96 2.54 -15.65
CA ASP A 23 3.72 2.78 -14.91
C ASP A 23 3.97 2.75 -13.40
N VAL A 24 4.60 1.69 -12.87
CA VAL A 24 4.83 1.55 -11.42
C VAL A 24 5.86 2.53 -10.86
N SER A 25 6.78 3.05 -11.70
CA SER A 25 7.75 4.06 -11.28
C SER A 25 7.26 5.51 -11.49
N GLY A 26 6.10 5.69 -12.11
CA GLY A 26 5.56 7.00 -12.45
C GLY A 26 6.41 7.77 -13.49
N LEU A 27 7.12 7.04 -14.35
CA LEU A 27 7.98 7.60 -15.40
C LEU A 27 7.39 7.34 -16.78
N HIS A 28 7.73 8.17 -17.77
CA HIS A 28 7.37 7.88 -19.16
C HIS A 28 8.16 6.69 -19.70
N LEU A 29 7.52 5.85 -20.53
CA LEU A 29 8.16 4.71 -21.21
C LEU A 29 9.46 5.10 -21.94
N ASN A 30 9.47 6.25 -22.61
CA ASN A 30 10.67 6.75 -23.28
C ASN A 30 11.85 7.00 -22.33
N ALA A 31 11.58 7.39 -21.07
CA ALA A 31 12.63 7.55 -20.06
C ALA A 31 13.19 6.18 -19.64
N ILE A 32 12.32 5.19 -19.37
CA ILE A 32 12.74 3.82 -19.07
C ILE A 32 13.59 3.25 -20.21
N ASN A 33 13.16 3.39 -21.46
CA ASN A 33 13.89 2.92 -22.65
C ASN A 33 15.28 3.52 -22.76
N LYS A 34 15.43 4.82 -22.50
CA LYS A 34 16.75 5.49 -22.54
C LYS A 34 17.66 5.01 -21.42
N ILE A 35 17.12 4.89 -20.21
CA ILE A 35 17.86 4.43 -19.03
C ILE A 35 18.33 2.98 -19.20
N GLU A 36 17.45 2.08 -19.65
CA GLU A 36 17.78 0.67 -19.83
C GLU A 36 18.82 0.46 -20.96
N ASN A 37 18.83 1.30 -22.00
CA ASN A 37 19.75 1.19 -23.13
C ASN A 37 21.00 2.07 -23.02
N ASP A 38 21.17 2.79 -21.91
CA ASP A 38 22.28 3.73 -21.71
C ASP A 38 22.38 4.80 -22.82
N THR A 39 21.23 5.20 -23.42
CA THR A 39 21.16 6.16 -24.54
C THR A 39 20.84 7.59 -24.08
N GLY A 40 21.06 7.91 -22.80
CA GLY A 40 20.95 9.26 -22.25
C GLY A 40 21.33 9.32 -20.77
N GLU A 41 21.53 10.53 -20.24
CA GLU A 41 21.81 10.71 -18.81
C GLU A 41 20.55 10.50 -17.97
N ALA A 42 20.60 9.49 -17.11
CA ALA A 42 19.55 9.22 -16.14
C ALA A 42 19.61 10.23 -14.99
N ARG A 43 18.51 10.95 -14.75
CA ARG A 43 18.40 11.81 -13.57
C ARG A 43 18.41 10.96 -12.31
N LEU A 44 19.04 11.46 -11.24
CA LEU A 44 19.04 10.81 -9.93
C LEU A 44 17.62 10.51 -9.43
N SER A 45 16.68 11.43 -9.63
CA SER A 45 15.28 11.24 -9.26
C SER A 45 14.62 10.06 -9.98
N SER A 46 14.88 9.90 -11.28
CA SER A 46 14.37 8.76 -12.06
C SER A 46 14.97 7.44 -11.59
N LEU A 47 16.27 7.40 -11.30
CA LEU A 47 16.91 6.20 -10.76
C LEU A 47 16.38 5.83 -9.37
N SER A 48 16.10 6.83 -8.52
CA SER A 48 15.48 6.61 -7.21
C SER A 48 14.05 6.08 -7.33
N ALA A 49 13.25 6.61 -8.26
CA ALA A 49 11.89 6.14 -8.52
C ALA A 49 11.87 4.69 -9.02
N ILE A 50 12.74 4.34 -9.98
CA ILE A 50 12.90 2.97 -10.47
C ILE A 50 13.35 2.04 -9.33
N LYS A 51 14.34 2.46 -8.55
CA LYS A 51 14.84 1.68 -7.41
C LYS A 51 13.70 1.38 -6.42
N ALA A 52 12.93 2.40 -6.03
CA ALA A 52 11.81 2.26 -5.12
C ALA A 52 10.73 1.34 -5.68
N ALA A 53 10.37 1.48 -6.97
CA ALA A 53 9.38 0.64 -7.63
C ALA A 53 9.80 -0.84 -7.63
N CYS A 54 11.04 -1.15 -8.03
CA CYS A 54 11.54 -2.53 -8.00
C CYS A 54 11.64 -3.07 -6.56
N GLU A 55 12.13 -2.27 -5.60
CA GLU A 55 12.21 -2.70 -4.21
C GLU A 55 10.82 -2.97 -3.62
N ASN A 56 9.84 -2.12 -3.94
CA ASN A 56 8.42 -2.30 -3.60
C ASN A 56 7.78 -3.54 -4.23
N ALA A 57 8.38 -4.11 -5.26
CA ALA A 57 7.96 -5.36 -5.86
C ALA A 57 8.77 -6.59 -5.37
N GLY A 58 9.70 -6.39 -4.43
CA GLY A 58 10.43 -7.48 -3.77
C GLY A 58 11.88 -7.60 -4.21
N ILE A 59 12.37 -6.69 -5.05
CA ILE A 59 13.79 -6.66 -5.43
C ILE A 59 14.64 -6.09 -4.30
N LYS A 60 15.84 -6.63 -4.14
CA LYS A 60 16.91 -6.01 -3.37
C LYS A 60 18.13 -5.82 -4.26
N PHE A 61 18.54 -4.56 -4.42
CA PHE A 61 19.79 -4.25 -5.10
C PHE A 61 20.99 -4.48 -4.16
N ARG A 62 21.98 -5.26 -4.62
CA ARG A 62 23.17 -5.66 -3.85
C ARG A 62 24.42 -5.03 -4.46
N GLY A 63 24.99 -4.04 -3.77
CA GLY A 63 26.18 -3.33 -4.25
C GLY A 63 25.97 -2.75 -5.66
N GLN A 64 26.99 -2.85 -6.52
CA GLN A 64 26.95 -2.29 -7.88
C GLN A 64 26.44 -3.24 -8.96
N LYS A 65 26.32 -4.54 -8.68
CA LYS A 65 26.04 -5.56 -9.72
C LYS A 65 24.94 -6.57 -9.37
N GLY A 66 24.66 -6.77 -8.08
CA GLY A 66 23.70 -7.80 -7.67
C GLY A 66 22.27 -7.28 -7.65
N VAL A 67 21.35 -8.19 -7.96
CA VAL A 67 19.90 -8.04 -7.84
C VAL A 67 19.37 -9.36 -7.29
N GLU A 68 18.54 -9.29 -6.26
CA GLU A 68 17.98 -10.44 -5.57
C GLU A 68 16.47 -10.27 -5.49
N LEU A 69 15.70 -11.27 -5.92
CA LEU A 69 14.27 -11.33 -5.63
C LEU A 69 14.11 -11.90 -4.22
N ARG A 70 13.44 -11.15 -3.34
CA ARG A 70 13.12 -11.59 -1.99
C ARG A 70 11.72 -12.16 -1.97
N GLU A 71 11.62 -13.45 -1.65
CA GLU A 71 10.34 -14.07 -1.33
C GLU A 71 9.83 -13.63 0.05
N ASP A 72 10.76 -13.42 1.00
CA ASP A 72 10.48 -13.02 2.38
C ASP A 72 11.01 -11.61 2.67
N VAL A 73 10.30 -10.58 2.17
CA VAL A 73 10.50 -9.23 2.69
C VAL A 73 9.92 -9.20 4.10
N PHE A 74 10.74 -8.82 5.09
CA PHE A 74 10.29 -8.43 6.41
C PHE A 74 10.86 -7.04 6.68
N GLU A 75 10.11 -6.02 6.26
CA GLU A 75 10.46 -4.62 6.48
C GLU A 75 9.42 -4.00 7.41
N THR A 76 9.90 -3.22 8.36
CA THR A 76 9.05 -2.55 9.35
C THR A 76 9.28 -1.05 9.27
N ILE A 77 8.21 -0.28 9.07
CA ILE A 77 8.23 1.17 9.03
C ILE A 77 7.36 1.66 10.18
N ARG A 78 7.98 2.36 11.13
CA ARG A 78 7.30 2.98 12.26
C ARG A 78 7.12 4.47 11.98
N ILE A 79 5.91 4.97 12.12
CA ILE A 79 5.57 6.37 11.90
C ILE A 79 4.87 6.88 13.16
N GLU A 80 5.36 7.98 13.73
CA GLU A 80 4.83 8.57 14.96
C GLU A 80 4.41 10.02 14.73
N GLY A 81 3.56 10.54 15.61
CA GLY A 81 3.18 11.95 15.64
C GLY A 81 2.10 12.30 14.61
N LYS A 82 2.03 13.58 14.20
CA LYS A 82 0.94 14.10 13.36
C LYS A 82 0.83 13.45 11.97
N GLU A 83 1.90 12.80 11.50
CA GLU A 83 2.00 12.23 10.15
C GLU A 83 1.73 10.71 10.11
N PHE A 84 1.43 10.09 11.26
CA PHE A 84 1.25 8.64 11.39
C PHE A 84 0.25 8.08 10.37
N LEU A 85 -0.81 8.83 10.09
CA LEU A 85 -1.84 8.44 9.13
C LEU A 85 -1.51 8.87 7.71
N SER A 86 -1.04 10.12 7.51
CA SER A 86 -0.78 10.65 6.17
C SER A 86 0.28 9.85 5.42
N ARG A 87 1.35 9.45 6.10
CA ARG A 87 2.42 8.63 5.50
C ARG A 87 2.01 7.19 5.22
N MET A 88 1.07 6.63 5.99
CA MET A 88 0.48 5.33 5.67
C MET A 88 -0.38 5.42 4.41
N ILE A 89 -1.19 6.48 4.29
CA ILE A 89 -1.99 6.74 3.09
C ILE A 89 -1.09 6.95 1.88
N ASP A 90 0.03 7.68 2.02
CA ASP A 90 1.01 7.83 0.94
C ASP A 90 1.53 6.47 0.47
N ASP A 91 1.92 5.57 1.39
CA ASP A 91 2.39 4.23 1.05
C ASP A 91 1.31 3.40 0.33
N ILE A 92 0.06 3.46 0.81
CA ILE A 92 -1.10 2.82 0.15
C ILE A 92 -1.26 3.35 -1.29
N LEU A 93 -1.38 4.67 -1.45
CA LEU A 93 -1.67 5.30 -2.75
C LEU A 93 -0.51 5.14 -3.76
N ILE A 94 0.73 5.06 -3.29
CA ILE A 94 1.90 4.73 -4.12
C ILE A 94 1.86 3.26 -4.53
N SER A 95 1.40 2.38 -3.64
CA SER A 95 1.33 0.94 -3.93
C SER A 95 0.14 0.54 -4.81
N PHE A 96 -0.92 1.35 -4.87
CA PHE A 96 -2.13 1.06 -5.63
C PHE A 96 -2.10 1.68 -7.02
N GLN A 97 -2.01 0.83 -8.04
CA GLN A 97 -1.89 1.21 -9.45
C GLN A 97 -2.99 0.58 -10.33
N HIS A 98 -3.74 -0.39 -9.81
CA HIS A 98 -4.70 -1.18 -10.56
C HIS A 98 -6.08 -1.23 -9.88
N LYS A 99 -7.14 -1.47 -10.65
CA LYS A 99 -8.52 -1.54 -10.12
C LYS A 99 -8.78 -2.77 -9.25
N GLU A 100 -7.93 -3.79 -9.41
CA GLU A 100 -7.90 -5.03 -8.67
C GLU A 100 -7.29 -4.84 -7.26
N ASP A 101 -6.59 -3.72 -7.05
CA ASP A 101 -6.03 -3.41 -5.74
C ASP A 101 -7.15 -3.22 -4.72
N GLN A 102 -6.89 -3.71 -3.52
CA GLN A 102 -7.89 -3.73 -2.46
C GLN A 102 -7.28 -3.39 -1.10
N LEU A 103 -7.96 -2.50 -0.40
CA LEU A 103 -7.70 -2.17 1.00
C LEU A 103 -8.71 -2.90 1.90
N LEU A 104 -8.21 -3.62 2.91
CA LEU A 104 -9.02 -4.30 3.92
C LEU A 104 -8.71 -3.72 5.29
N CYS A 105 -9.67 -3.06 5.92
CA CYS A 105 -9.44 -2.41 7.20
C CYS A 105 -10.37 -2.96 8.29
N CYS A 106 -9.81 -3.38 9.41
CA CYS A 106 -10.57 -3.67 10.61
C CYS A 106 -10.25 -2.59 11.65
N ASN A 107 -11.20 -1.72 11.92
CA ASN A 107 -11.01 -0.57 12.79
C ASN A 107 -12.08 -0.51 13.89
N PRO A 108 -11.70 -0.66 15.17
CA PRO A 108 -12.62 -0.56 16.30
C PRO A 108 -13.02 0.89 16.67
N ASP A 109 -12.27 1.90 16.21
CA ASP A 109 -12.40 3.27 16.71
C ASP A 109 -13.09 4.18 15.70
N GLU A 110 -14.24 4.72 16.11
CA GLU A 110 -15.05 5.69 15.36
C GLU A 110 -14.30 7.01 15.12
N LYS A 111 -13.26 7.33 15.91
CA LYS A 111 -12.44 8.55 15.76
C LYS A 111 -11.59 8.57 14.50
N MET A 112 -11.40 7.44 13.81
CA MET A 112 -10.68 7.38 12.53
C MET A 112 -11.18 8.44 11.57
N PHE A 113 -12.50 8.56 11.44
CA PHE A 113 -13.13 9.42 10.44
C PHE A 113 -13.02 10.91 10.78
N ASN A 114 -13.00 11.25 12.07
CA ASN A 114 -12.84 12.63 12.53
C ASN A 114 -11.37 13.08 12.54
N SER A 115 -10.43 12.14 12.44
CA SER A 115 -8.99 12.40 12.50
C SER A 115 -8.36 12.61 11.12
N PHE A 116 -9.11 12.34 10.05
CA PHE A 116 -8.65 12.62 8.70
C PHE A 116 -8.63 14.13 8.46
N ASP A 117 -7.47 14.63 8.04
CA ASP A 117 -7.40 15.91 7.36
C ASP A 117 -8.32 15.85 6.12
N PRO A 118 -9.30 16.78 5.97
CA PRO A 118 -10.19 16.80 4.81
C PRO A 118 -9.45 16.76 3.47
N ALA A 119 -8.28 17.40 3.37
CA ALA A 119 -7.47 17.37 2.16
C ALA A 119 -6.93 15.96 1.86
N GLN A 120 -6.57 15.19 2.89
CA GLN A 120 -6.13 13.81 2.74
C GLN A 120 -7.26 12.87 2.36
N ALA A 121 -8.46 13.08 2.91
CA ALA A 121 -9.65 12.32 2.54
C ALA A 121 -10.01 12.56 1.06
N GLU A 122 -10.07 13.82 0.64
CA GLU A 122 -10.33 14.19 -0.75
C GLU A 122 -9.28 13.58 -1.70
N ARG A 123 -8.00 13.64 -1.34
CA ARG A 123 -6.91 13.05 -2.12
C ARG A 123 -7.07 11.54 -2.26
N TYR A 124 -7.41 10.84 -1.17
CA TYR A 124 -7.62 9.39 -1.17
C TYR A 124 -8.80 9.00 -2.07
N TYR A 125 -9.97 9.61 -1.88
CA TYR A 125 -11.16 9.27 -2.68
C TYR A 125 -11.04 9.69 -4.14
N SER A 126 -10.35 10.79 -4.43
CA SER A 126 -10.04 11.19 -5.82
C SER A 126 -9.14 10.16 -6.50
N ARG A 127 -8.12 9.65 -5.79
CA ARG A 127 -7.23 8.61 -6.31
C ARG A 127 -7.97 7.27 -6.46
N MET A 128 -8.82 6.91 -5.51
CA MET A 128 -9.69 5.73 -5.58
C MET A 128 -10.58 5.77 -6.82
N LYS A 129 -11.23 6.90 -7.10
CA LYS A 129 -12.06 7.09 -8.30
C LYS A 129 -11.25 7.02 -9.59
N HIS A 130 -10.04 7.59 -9.60
CA HIS A 130 -9.18 7.63 -10.79
C HIS A 130 -8.59 6.25 -11.13
N VAL A 131 -8.09 5.51 -10.12
CA VAL A 131 -7.46 4.19 -10.32
C VAL A 131 -8.51 3.07 -10.37
N GLY A 132 -9.60 3.22 -9.63
CA GLY A 132 -10.69 2.24 -9.55
C GLY A 132 -10.48 1.11 -8.54
N PHE A 133 -9.52 1.24 -7.61
CA PHE A 133 -9.31 0.28 -6.53
C PHE A 133 -10.49 0.31 -5.53
N ASN A 134 -10.67 -0.76 -4.75
CA ASN A 134 -11.77 -0.84 -3.78
C ASN A 134 -11.28 -0.94 -2.32
N GLU A 135 -12.17 -0.63 -1.38
CA GLU A 135 -11.96 -0.82 0.04
C GLU A 135 -13.07 -1.63 0.70
N ARG A 136 -12.73 -2.36 1.76
CA ARG A 136 -13.70 -2.97 2.67
C ARG A 136 -13.30 -2.69 4.11
N VAL A 137 -14.27 -2.25 4.91
CA VAL A 137 -14.02 -1.79 6.27
C VAL A 137 -14.96 -2.51 7.26
N LEU A 138 -14.35 -3.15 8.26
CA LEU A 138 -15.03 -3.69 9.44
C LEU A 138 -14.92 -2.68 10.58
N THR A 139 -16.05 -2.38 11.22
CA THR A 139 -16.12 -1.38 12.31
C THR A 139 -17.20 -1.71 13.34
N CYS A 140 -17.35 -0.86 14.36
CA CYS A 140 -18.33 -1.03 15.42
C CYS A 140 -19.76 -0.69 14.96
N ALA A 141 -20.76 -1.28 15.62
CA ALA A 141 -22.17 -0.94 15.43
C ALA A 141 -22.46 0.50 15.88
N GLY A 142 -23.34 1.21 15.17
CA GLY A 142 -23.88 2.51 15.61
C GLY A 142 -23.40 3.72 14.82
N TYR A 143 -22.37 3.57 13.98
CA TYR A 143 -21.93 4.65 13.11
C TYR A 143 -22.85 4.77 11.88
N LYS A 144 -23.34 5.98 11.59
CA LYS A 144 -24.33 6.25 10.52
C LYS A 144 -23.78 7.06 9.34
N ALA A 145 -22.48 7.35 9.30
CA ALA A 145 -21.92 8.22 8.26
C ALA A 145 -21.62 7.52 6.92
N PHE A 146 -22.08 6.27 6.73
CA PHE A 146 -21.75 5.43 5.56
C PHE A 146 -22.59 5.70 4.31
N ALA A 147 -23.34 6.80 4.25
CA ALA A 147 -24.40 7.00 3.26
C ALA A 147 -23.97 6.91 1.79
N HIS A 148 -22.68 7.08 1.48
CA HIS A 148 -22.17 7.06 0.11
C HIS A 148 -21.46 5.76 -0.31
N HIS A 149 -21.12 4.88 0.64
CA HIS A 149 -20.37 3.64 0.38
C HIS A 149 -20.76 2.47 1.31
N SER A 150 -22.00 2.43 1.82
CA SER A 150 -22.41 1.46 2.84
C SER A 150 -22.14 -0.01 2.48
N GLU A 151 -22.10 -0.33 1.17
CA GLU A 151 -21.75 -1.64 0.65
C GLU A 151 -20.31 -2.10 1.00
N ASN A 152 -19.41 -1.14 1.21
CA ASN A 152 -18.02 -1.37 1.57
C ASN A 152 -17.81 -1.46 3.09
N TYR A 153 -18.86 -1.31 3.89
CA TYR A 153 -18.78 -1.31 5.34
C TYR A 153 -19.63 -2.45 5.94
N ARG A 154 -19.08 -3.10 6.96
CA ARG A 154 -19.80 -4.05 7.80
C ARG A 154 -19.44 -3.84 9.26
N TRP A 155 -20.28 -4.32 10.16
CA TRP A 155 -20.04 -4.17 11.59
C TRP A 155 -20.03 -5.47 12.38
N LEU A 156 -19.24 -5.44 13.44
CA LEU A 156 -19.08 -6.53 14.41
C LEU A 156 -19.25 -5.98 15.83
N SER A 157 -19.45 -6.88 16.80
CA SER A 157 -19.38 -6.50 18.22
C SER A 157 -17.98 -5.95 18.54
N PRO A 158 -17.87 -4.89 19.36
CA PRO A 158 -16.59 -4.43 19.89
C PRO A 158 -15.76 -5.53 20.58
N ASP A 159 -16.39 -6.60 21.09
CA ASP A 159 -15.70 -7.73 21.71
C ASP A 159 -14.88 -8.57 20.71
N ILE A 160 -15.27 -8.53 19.43
CA ILE A 160 -14.60 -9.23 18.33
C ILE A 160 -13.54 -8.32 17.71
N LEU A 161 -13.79 -7.01 17.68
CA LEU A 161 -12.86 -6.04 17.15
C LEU A 161 -11.69 -5.89 18.12
N GLY A 162 -10.47 -5.95 17.60
CA GLY A 162 -9.27 -5.72 18.41
C GLY A 162 -9.25 -4.29 18.97
N LYS A 163 -8.28 -3.99 19.85
CA LYS A 163 -8.10 -2.61 20.38
C LYS A 163 -7.30 -1.69 19.46
N ILE A 164 -6.62 -2.26 18.48
CA ILE A 164 -5.75 -1.58 17.52
C ILE A 164 -6.32 -1.86 16.13
N ALA A 165 -6.44 -0.81 15.31
CA ALA A 165 -6.89 -0.98 13.94
C ALA A 165 -5.79 -1.68 13.12
N TYR A 166 -6.18 -2.55 12.20
CA TYR A 166 -5.26 -3.05 11.19
C TYR A 166 -5.80 -2.80 9.78
N THR A 167 -4.88 -2.53 8.86
CA THR A 167 -5.17 -2.33 7.44
C THR A 167 -4.25 -3.21 6.61
N VAL A 168 -4.82 -4.07 5.78
CA VAL A 168 -4.10 -4.96 4.85
C VAL A 168 -4.21 -4.38 3.45
N TYR A 169 -3.08 -4.28 2.76
CA TYR A 169 -2.98 -3.80 1.38
C TYR A 169 -1.71 -4.37 0.76
N GLN A 170 -1.76 -4.80 -0.51
CA GLN A 170 -0.65 -5.50 -1.16
C GLN A 170 -0.03 -6.60 -0.27
N ASP A 171 1.29 -6.60 -0.12
CA ASP A 171 2.10 -7.45 0.75
C ASP A 171 2.33 -6.85 2.16
N ARG A 172 1.51 -5.89 2.57
CA ARG A 172 1.65 -5.14 3.82
C ARG A 172 0.47 -5.32 4.76
N VAL A 173 0.77 -5.24 6.06
CA VAL A 173 -0.20 -4.98 7.11
C VAL A 173 0.25 -3.76 7.91
N ALA A 174 -0.64 -2.80 8.11
CA ALA A 174 -0.41 -1.64 8.95
C ALA A 174 -1.24 -1.77 10.23
N PHE A 175 -0.62 -1.57 11.39
CA PHE A 175 -1.30 -1.44 12.67
C PHE A 175 -1.32 0.03 13.08
N THR A 176 -2.51 0.56 13.33
CA THR A 176 -2.73 1.98 13.63
C THR A 176 -3.25 2.14 15.04
N ASN A 177 -2.46 2.80 15.89
CA ASN A 177 -2.83 3.16 17.23
C ASN A 177 -3.17 4.66 17.30
N TRP A 178 -4.46 4.95 17.34
CA TRP A 178 -5.00 6.30 17.39
C TRP A 178 -4.59 7.07 18.65
N ASN A 179 -4.55 6.40 19.80
CA ASN A 179 -4.22 7.04 21.08
C ASN A 179 -2.76 7.47 21.15
N LEU A 180 -1.87 6.66 20.58
CA LEU A 180 -0.44 6.97 20.53
C LEU A 180 -0.04 7.78 19.29
N ARG A 181 -0.96 7.99 18.33
CA ARG A 181 -0.67 8.58 17.02
C ARG A 181 0.52 7.88 16.36
N GLU A 182 0.37 6.57 16.21
CA GLU A 182 1.41 5.70 15.72
C GLU A 182 0.86 4.74 14.67
N THR A 183 1.63 4.53 13.60
CA THR A 183 1.39 3.48 12.61
C THR A 183 2.65 2.62 12.48
N LEU A 184 2.49 1.30 12.60
CA LEU A 184 3.50 0.32 12.25
C LEU A 184 3.09 -0.39 10.96
N ILE A 185 3.83 -0.17 9.88
CA ILE A 185 3.67 -0.91 8.63
C ILE A 185 4.67 -2.06 8.65
N ILE A 186 4.17 -3.28 8.45
CA ILE A 186 4.97 -4.47 8.25
C ILE A 186 4.73 -4.94 6.83
N ARG A 187 5.79 -4.90 6.01
CA ARG A 187 5.79 -5.49 4.68
C ARG A 187 6.28 -6.92 4.79
N ASN A 188 5.34 -7.85 4.67
CA ASN A 188 5.56 -9.28 4.68
C ASN A 188 4.35 -10.00 4.08
N LYS A 189 4.55 -10.68 2.94
CA LYS A 189 3.47 -11.32 2.17
C LYS A 189 2.74 -12.42 2.97
N PRO A 190 3.42 -13.38 3.62
CA PRO A 190 2.74 -14.39 4.46
C PRO A 190 1.90 -13.77 5.59
N LEU A 191 2.38 -12.69 6.22
CA LEU A 191 1.64 -11.97 7.23
C LEU A 191 0.41 -11.25 6.64
N SER A 192 0.56 -10.56 5.51
CA SER A 192 -0.56 -9.89 4.87
C SER A 192 -1.63 -10.89 4.41
N GLU A 193 -1.24 -12.05 3.88
CA GLU A 193 -2.14 -13.15 3.51
C GLU A 193 -2.87 -13.73 4.73
N THR A 194 -2.18 -13.89 5.85
CA THR A 194 -2.78 -14.33 7.12
C THR A 194 -3.88 -13.36 7.57
N PHE A 195 -3.58 -12.07 7.65
CA PHE A 195 -4.55 -11.05 8.07
C PHE A 195 -5.68 -10.84 7.07
N ARG A 196 -5.41 -11.05 5.77
CA ARG A 196 -6.45 -11.08 4.73
C ARG A 196 -7.42 -12.23 4.95
N GLY A 197 -6.93 -13.45 5.22
CA GLY A 197 -7.78 -14.59 5.54
C GLY A 197 -8.64 -14.36 6.80
N GLN A 198 -8.06 -13.78 7.84
CA GLN A 198 -8.80 -13.38 9.05
C GLN A 198 -9.87 -12.33 8.74
N PHE A 199 -9.53 -11.31 7.95
CA PHE A 199 -10.47 -10.29 7.51
C PHE A 199 -11.65 -10.92 6.75
N GLU A 200 -11.41 -11.82 5.80
CA GLU A 200 -12.50 -12.46 5.03
C GLU A 200 -13.44 -13.28 5.92
N PHE A 201 -12.88 -14.00 6.89
CA PHE A 201 -13.67 -14.74 7.86
C PHE A 201 -14.56 -13.80 8.66
N LEU A 202 -13.99 -12.72 9.21
CA LEU A 202 -14.73 -11.70 9.94
C LEU A 202 -15.78 -11.02 9.06
N TRP A 203 -15.41 -10.65 7.83
CA TRP A 203 -16.29 -10.02 6.84
C TRP A 203 -17.52 -10.86 6.56
N THR A 204 -17.34 -12.16 6.33
CA THR A 204 -18.42 -13.11 6.06
C THR A 204 -19.40 -13.23 7.22
N ASN A 205 -18.91 -13.13 8.46
CA ASN A 205 -19.70 -13.22 9.69
C ASN A 205 -20.18 -11.86 10.23
N ALA A 206 -19.80 -10.75 9.57
CA ALA A 206 -20.17 -9.41 9.99
C ALA A 206 -21.55 -9.00 9.48
N ASN A 207 -22.21 -8.14 10.24
CA ASN A 207 -23.51 -7.59 9.90
C ASN A 207 -23.35 -6.48 8.85
N ARG A 208 -24.33 -6.34 7.97
CA ARG A 208 -24.41 -5.20 7.03
C ARG A 208 -24.99 -3.97 7.74
N PHE A 209 -24.62 -2.79 7.26
CA PHE A 209 -25.27 -1.54 7.65
C PHE A 209 -26.61 -1.36 6.94
#